data_AF-A0AA38XLK8-F1
#
_entry.id   AF-A0AA38XLK8-F1
#
_cell.length_a   1.000
_cell.length_b   1.000
_cell.length_c   1.000
_cell.angle_alpha   90.00
_cell.angle_beta   90.00
_cell.angle_gamma   90.00
#
_symmetry.space_group_name_H-M   'P 1'
#
loop_
_entity.id
_entity.type
_entity.pdbx_description
1 polymer ?
#
loop_
_entity_poly.entity_id
_entity_poly.type
_entity_poly.pdbx_seq_one_letter_code
_entity_poly.pdbx_strand_id
1 'polypeptide(L)'
;MAAVHRPAHLTHHAAKLASAACIEKSKAIGVPMNIAIVDASLYLLHFERMPGAKLTSIDISMNKAFTAAGHRAPTSVYKENVWPGGAAFGLNNSNGGRFMYVAGGIPIVIDGEVVGAIGCSTGTPAQDTEVAQAGIDAVQEIVKKKQSQPNEIEVVAEAVPTRGIMDAPASRSPSPPPDAPVASTPGPRATALQKVFEGALSASLKAHTYSNFSTCFPTPARHCPGAIEQVWGALNGRLKEECTREFEQILEDRRVVDGLNQWEKVVDEARKRRDRAVEGEIPQRPLHTLSPEELYTAHLTPYLLKETEELQTKVHKSQQENLMVIGKINEQRAEIERLLNGLENVVKDVEGSIDAMRTSQQTGFDGLRDDVWQMEQEVAATRR
;
A
#
# COMPACT_ATOMS: atom_id res chain seq x y z
N MET A 1 30.19 4.05 9.68
CA MET A 1 28.77 4.06 9.29
C MET A 1 27.98 3.47 10.45
N ALA A 2 27.09 4.25 11.08
CA ALA A 2 26.20 3.70 12.10
C ALA A 2 25.26 2.68 11.43
N ALA A 3 25.16 1.48 12.01
CA ALA A 3 24.21 0.47 11.54
C ALA A 3 22.80 1.07 11.52
N VAL A 4 22.03 0.79 10.45
CA VAL A 4 20.62 1.19 10.38
C VAL A 4 19.87 0.43 11.48
N HIS A 5 19.56 1.13 12.57
CA HIS A 5 18.75 0.59 13.65
C HIS A 5 17.32 0.40 13.13
N ARG A 6 16.87 -0.87 13.08
CA ARG A 6 15.48 -1.21 12.74
C ARG A 6 14.72 -1.35 14.06
N PRO A 7 13.87 -0.38 14.43
CA PRO A 7 13.11 -0.48 15.68
C PRO A 7 12.17 -1.68 15.62
N ALA A 8 11.95 -2.33 16.75
CA ALA A 8 10.97 -3.40 16.85
C ALA A 8 9.54 -2.85 16.67
N HIS A 9 8.72 -3.51 15.86
CA HIS A 9 7.32 -3.12 15.62
C HIS A 9 6.35 -4.18 16.15
N LEU A 10 5.25 -3.72 16.74
CA LEU A 10 4.13 -4.59 17.09
C LEU A 10 3.54 -5.20 15.82
N THR A 11 3.30 -6.51 15.83
CA THR A 11 2.63 -7.19 14.72
C THR A 11 1.11 -7.06 14.82
N HIS A 12 0.42 -7.12 13.69
CA HIS A 12 -1.06 -7.13 13.65
C HIS A 12 -1.66 -8.31 14.44
N HIS A 13 -1.00 -9.47 14.45
CA HIS A 13 -1.44 -10.62 15.26
C HIS A 13 -1.39 -10.32 16.76
N ALA A 14 -0.29 -9.73 17.25
CA ALA A 14 -0.18 -9.32 18.64
C ALA A 14 -1.21 -8.23 19.00
N ALA A 15 -1.49 -7.30 18.10
CA ALA A 15 -2.52 -6.29 18.28
C ALA A 15 -3.92 -6.91 18.46
N LYS A 16 -4.30 -7.91 17.65
CA LYS A 16 -5.58 -8.62 17.80
C LYS A 16 -5.71 -9.33 19.16
N LEU A 17 -4.63 -9.95 19.64
CA LEU A 17 -4.63 -10.63 20.94
C LEU A 17 -4.75 -9.64 22.10
N ALA A 18 -4.03 -8.53 22.03
CA ALA A 18 -4.16 -7.45 23.01
C ALA A 18 -5.59 -6.88 23.03
N SER A 19 -6.19 -6.68 21.86
CA SER A 19 -7.58 -6.24 21.72
C SER A 19 -8.56 -7.22 22.38
N ALA A 20 -8.40 -8.52 22.14
CA ALA A 20 -9.23 -9.55 22.77
C ALA A 20 -9.15 -9.50 24.30
N ALA A 21 -7.95 -9.34 24.87
CA ALA A 21 -7.77 -9.20 26.32
C ALA A 21 -8.44 -7.93 26.87
N CYS A 22 -8.33 -6.80 26.16
CA CYS A 22 -9.05 -5.57 26.48
C CYS A 22 -10.58 -5.77 26.48
N ILE A 23 -11.12 -6.46 25.47
CA ILE A 23 -12.55 -6.75 25.35
C ILE A 23 -13.03 -7.59 26.55
N GLU A 24 -12.31 -8.65 26.91
CA GLU A 24 -12.68 -9.49 28.05
C GLU A 24 -12.64 -8.71 29.37
N LYS A 25 -11.62 -7.87 29.57
CA LYS A 25 -11.56 -7.00 30.75
C LYS A 25 -12.69 -5.98 30.79
N SER A 26 -13.01 -5.37 29.64
CA SER A 26 -14.11 -4.43 29.47
C SER A 26 -15.47 -5.07 29.79
N LYS A 27 -15.70 -6.32 29.35
CA LYS A 27 -16.90 -7.09 29.72
C LYS A 27 -16.96 -7.36 31.23
N ALA A 28 -15.84 -7.74 31.83
CA ALA A 28 -15.77 -8.03 33.27
C ALA A 28 -16.12 -6.82 34.15
N ILE A 29 -15.74 -5.61 33.74
CA ILE A 29 -16.09 -4.36 34.44
C ILE A 29 -17.44 -3.77 34.02
N GLY A 30 -18.11 -4.35 33.02
CA GLY A 30 -19.42 -3.90 32.54
C GLY A 30 -19.42 -2.56 31.82
N VAL A 31 -18.28 -2.14 31.24
CA VAL A 31 -18.15 -0.84 30.54
C VAL A 31 -17.69 -1.08 29.12
N PRO A 32 -18.53 -0.91 28.08
CA PRO A 32 -18.11 -1.09 26.69
C PRO A 32 -17.08 -0.03 26.28
N MET A 33 -16.03 -0.42 25.55
CA MET A 33 -14.90 0.46 25.22
C MET A 33 -14.67 0.61 23.72
N ASN A 34 -14.05 1.74 23.34
CA ASN A 34 -13.26 1.84 22.11
C ASN A 34 -11.81 1.50 22.45
N ILE A 35 -11.21 0.60 21.67
CA ILE A 35 -9.86 0.09 21.89
C ILE A 35 -9.08 0.33 20.60
N ALA A 36 -8.04 1.15 20.66
CA ALA A 36 -7.16 1.46 19.56
C ALA A 36 -5.75 0.94 19.85
N ILE A 37 -5.10 0.35 18.86
CA ILE A 37 -3.73 -0.16 18.98
C ILE A 37 -2.92 0.36 17.81
N VAL A 38 -1.78 0.97 18.12
CA VAL A 38 -0.84 1.54 17.15
C VAL A 38 0.51 0.84 17.22
N ASP A 39 1.27 0.90 16.13
CA ASP A 39 2.66 0.45 16.10
C ASP A 39 3.65 1.53 16.55
N ALA A 40 4.94 1.22 16.55
CA ALA A 40 6.01 2.18 16.85
C ALA A 40 6.09 3.36 15.86
N SER A 41 5.53 3.21 14.66
CA SER A 41 5.42 4.26 13.64
C SER A 41 4.21 5.19 13.86
N LEU A 42 3.45 4.98 14.93
CA LEU A 42 2.26 5.76 15.31
C LEU A 42 1.05 5.58 14.40
N TYR A 43 1.04 4.53 13.58
CA TYR A 43 -0.08 4.19 12.72
C TYR A 43 -0.97 3.13 13.36
N LEU A 44 -2.27 3.26 13.12
CA LEU A 44 -3.29 2.36 13.65
C LEU A 44 -3.13 0.96 13.03
N LEU A 45 -2.91 -0.04 13.87
CA LEU A 45 -2.86 -1.44 13.47
C LEU A 45 -4.20 -2.14 13.65
N HIS A 46 -4.91 -1.80 14.72
CA HIS A 46 -6.17 -2.44 15.06
C HIS A 46 -7.05 -1.47 15.83
N PHE A 47 -8.35 -1.57 15.59
CA PHE A 47 -9.36 -0.80 16.29
C PHE A 47 -10.60 -1.64 16.50
N GLU A 48 -11.11 -1.63 17.72
CA GLU A 48 -12.34 -2.29 18.12
C GLU A 48 -13.27 -1.28 18.79
N ARG A 49 -14.53 -1.24 18.36
CA ARG A 49 -15.59 -0.48 19.03
C ARG A 49 -16.66 -1.42 19.52
N MET A 50 -16.71 -1.62 20.82
CA MET A 50 -17.73 -2.44 21.44
C MET A 50 -19.12 -1.80 21.31
N PRO A 51 -20.19 -2.59 21.12
CA PRO A 51 -21.56 -2.09 21.17
C PRO A 51 -21.83 -1.32 22.47
N GLY A 52 -22.42 -0.13 22.36
CA GLY A 52 -22.68 0.74 23.51
C GLY A 52 -21.51 1.64 23.92
N ALA A 53 -20.33 1.51 23.31
CA ALA A 53 -19.22 2.44 23.54
C ALA A 53 -19.54 3.84 22.98
N LYS A 54 -19.01 4.89 23.61
CA LYS A 54 -19.27 6.28 23.21
C LYS A 54 -18.68 6.57 21.83
N LEU A 55 -19.46 7.14 20.91
CA LEU A 55 -18.96 7.48 19.56
C LEU A 55 -17.85 8.53 19.58
N THR A 56 -17.95 9.51 20.49
CA THR A 56 -16.90 10.53 20.68
C THR A 56 -15.59 9.95 21.22
N SER A 57 -15.60 8.71 21.74
CA SER A 57 -14.41 8.04 22.25
C SER A 57 -13.63 7.28 21.18
N ILE A 58 -14.11 7.23 19.93
CA ILE A 58 -13.38 6.65 18.80
C ILE A 58 -12.05 7.41 18.63
N ASP A 59 -12.10 8.70 18.36
CA ASP A 59 -10.90 9.53 18.15
C ASP A 59 -10.06 9.66 19.43
N ILE A 60 -10.71 9.72 20.61
CA ILE A 60 -10.00 9.81 21.89
C ILE A 60 -9.13 8.57 22.12
N SER A 61 -9.66 7.36 21.86
CA SER A 61 -8.88 6.12 22.03
C SER A 61 -7.70 6.04 21.07
N MET A 62 -7.89 6.41 19.79
CA MET A 62 -6.81 6.46 18.80
C MET A 62 -5.73 7.48 19.18
N ASN A 63 -6.13 8.65 19.66
CA ASN A 63 -5.21 9.72 20.06
C ASN A 63 -4.49 9.43 21.38
N LYS A 64 -5.12 8.69 22.31
CA LYS A 64 -4.45 8.14 23.49
C LYS A 64 -3.34 7.15 23.12
N ALA A 65 -3.62 6.22 22.20
CA ALA A 65 -2.63 5.28 21.70
C ALA A 65 -1.47 6.00 20.98
N PHE A 66 -1.80 6.92 20.07
CA PHE A 66 -0.83 7.77 19.38
C PHE A 66 0.10 8.52 20.34
N THR A 67 -0.47 9.17 21.36
CA THR A 67 0.30 9.95 22.33
C THR A 67 1.22 9.05 23.14
N ALA A 68 0.72 7.89 23.59
CA ALA A 68 1.48 6.95 24.38
C ALA A 68 2.66 6.33 23.61
N ALA A 69 2.46 5.95 22.34
CA ALA A 69 3.52 5.44 21.49
C ALA A 69 4.56 6.52 21.15
N GLY A 70 4.10 7.71 20.74
CA GLY A 70 4.96 8.79 20.27
C GLY A 70 5.85 9.37 21.37
N HIS A 71 5.28 9.56 22.56
CA HIS A 71 6.00 10.12 23.70
C HIS A 71 6.60 9.04 24.61
N ARG A 72 6.39 7.76 24.28
CA ARG A 72 6.95 6.62 24.99
C ARG A 72 6.62 6.62 26.49
N ALA A 73 5.44 7.13 26.83
CA ALA A 73 4.99 7.29 28.20
C ALA A 73 3.47 7.15 28.29
N PRO A 74 2.92 6.64 29.40
CA PRO A 74 1.47 6.57 29.61
C PRO A 74 0.83 7.96 29.56
N THR A 75 -0.36 8.10 28.99
CA THR A 75 -1.03 9.41 28.87
C THR A 75 -1.38 10.03 30.23
N SER A 76 -1.45 9.21 31.28
CA SER A 76 -1.73 9.64 32.66
C SER A 76 -0.69 10.60 33.23
N VAL A 77 0.57 10.55 32.76
CA VAL A 77 1.66 11.36 33.31
C VAL A 77 1.59 12.84 32.92
N TYR A 78 0.80 13.17 31.89
CA TYR A 78 0.76 14.53 31.34
C TYR A 78 -0.27 15.44 32.00
N LYS A 79 -1.20 14.91 32.79
CA LYS A 79 -2.32 15.67 33.33
C LYS A 79 -1.88 16.95 34.06
N GLU A 80 -0.95 16.84 35.01
CA GLU A 80 -0.47 17.98 35.81
C GLU A 80 0.43 18.94 35.00
N ASN A 81 1.14 18.42 34.01
CA ASN A 81 2.09 19.22 33.22
C ASN A 81 1.41 20.09 32.16
N VAL A 82 0.25 19.65 31.64
CA VAL A 82 -0.48 20.31 30.55
C VAL A 82 -1.61 21.20 31.06
N TRP A 83 -1.96 21.11 32.34
CA TRP A 83 -2.96 21.98 32.97
C TRP A 83 -2.53 23.46 32.94
N PRO A 84 -3.46 24.45 32.92
CA PRO A 84 -3.11 25.85 33.11
C PRO A 84 -2.18 26.08 34.30
N GLY A 85 -0.99 26.63 34.03
CA GLY A 85 0.08 26.83 35.03
C GLY A 85 1.14 25.73 35.10
N GLY A 86 0.95 24.61 34.39
CA GLY A 86 1.94 23.54 34.25
C GLY A 86 3.07 23.89 33.27
N ALA A 87 4.22 23.21 33.41
CA ALA A 87 5.42 23.48 32.61
C ALA A 87 5.25 23.25 31.09
N ALA A 88 4.25 22.45 30.70
CA ALA A 88 3.94 22.13 29.31
C ALA A 88 2.50 22.57 28.94
N PHE A 89 2.00 23.64 29.55
CA PHE A 89 0.70 24.20 29.22
C PHE A 89 0.59 24.51 27.72
N GLY A 90 -0.48 24.02 27.08
CA GLY A 90 -0.71 24.16 25.64
C GLY A 90 -0.15 23.01 24.78
N LEU A 91 0.61 22.07 25.35
CA LEU A 91 1.12 20.89 24.63
C LEU A 91 0.00 20.05 24.01
N ASN A 92 -1.21 20.08 24.60
CA ASN A 92 -2.41 19.43 24.05
C ASN A 92 -2.80 19.94 22.65
N ASN A 93 -2.36 21.14 22.24
CA ASN A 93 -2.63 21.67 20.90
C ASN A 93 -1.60 21.18 19.85
N SER A 94 -0.53 20.51 20.27
CA SER A 94 0.47 19.95 19.36
C SER A 94 -0.09 18.80 18.51
N ASN A 95 0.63 18.43 17.44
CA ASN A 95 0.28 17.31 16.57
C ASN A 95 -1.15 17.41 15.99
N GLY A 96 -1.60 18.62 15.65
CA GLY A 96 -2.96 18.86 15.15
C GLY A 96 -4.06 18.55 16.18
N GLY A 97 -3.78 18.75 17.47
CA GLY A 97 -4.72 18.48 18.56
C GLY A 97 -4.84 17.00 18.94
N ARG A 98 -3.95 16.14 18.44
CA ARG A 98 -3.96 14.69 18.73
C ARG A 98 -3.32 14.33 20.08
N PHE A 99 -2.65 15.28 20.74
CA PHE A 99 -1.99 15.02 22.02
C PHE A 99 -3.01 14.85 23.15
N MET A 100 -3.08 13.64 23.73
CA MET A 100 -4.01 13.31 24.81
C MET A 100 -3.31 13.18 26.16
N TYR A 101 -3.79 13.96 27.14
CA TYR A 101 -3.29 14.00 28.51
C TYR A 101 -4.24 13.34 29.52
N VAL A 102 -5.31 12.68 29.03
CA VAL A 102 -6.25 11.90 29.84
C VAL A 102 -5.80 10.44 29.86
N ALA A 103 -5.81 9.81 31.03
CA ALA A 103 -5.38 8.42 31.21
C ALA A 103 -6.19 7.43 30.35
N GLY A 104 -5.56 6.31 29.99
CA GLY A 104 -6.12 5.28 29.12
C GLY A 104 -5.24 4.93 27.90
N GLY A 105 -4.16 5.67 27.66
CA GLY A 105 -3.12 5.30 26.70
C GLY A 105 -1.88 4.76 27.40
N ILE A 106 -1.42 3.56 27.04
CA ILE A 106 -0.27 2.89 27.64
C ILE A 106 0.66 2.37 26.52
N PRO A 107 1.98 2.68 26.55
CA PRO A 107 2.93 2.13 25.60
C PRO A 107 3.17 0.64 25.84
N ILE A 108 3.33 -0.12 24.75
CA ILE A 108 3.78 -1.50 24.78
C ILE A 108 5.31 -1.49 24.70
N VAL A 109 5.96 -1.90 25.79
CA VAL A 109 7.42 -1.96 25.89
C VAL A 109 7.86 -3.42 25.86
N ILE A 110 8.77 -3.76 24.94
CA ILE A 110 9.41 -5.07 24.83
C ILE A 110 10.92 -4.84 24.81
N ASP A 111 11.66 -5.51 25.70
CA ASP A 111 13.12 -5.42 25.81
C ASP A 111 13.66 -3.97 25.92
N GLY A 112 12.88 -3.08 26.55
CA GLY A 112 13.21 -1.67 26.73
C GLY A 112 12.84 -0.76 25.55
N GLU A 113 12.31 -1.30 24.46
CA GLU A 113 11.86 -0.55 23.29
C GLU A 113 10.32 -0.45 23.22
N VAL A 114 9.83 0.72 22.84
CA VAL A 114 8.39 0.92 22.59
C VAL A 114 8.05 0.40 21.19
N VAL A 115 7.33 -0.70 21.14
CA VAL A 115 6.93 -1.36 19.88
C VAL A 115 5.57 -0.90 19.35
N GLY A 116 4.83 -0.17 20.18
CA GLY A 116 3.47 0.32 19.91
C GLY A 116 2.79 0.83 21.17
N ALA A 117 1.48 1.04 21.12
CA ALA A 117 0.69 1.42 22.30
C ALA A 117 -0.77 1.00 22.17
N ILE A 118 -1.44 0.91 23.32
CA ILE A 118 -2.88 0.65 23.43
C ILE A 118 -3.54 1.91 23.99
N GLY A 119 -4.67 2.30 23.40
CA GLY A 119 -5.52 3.38 23.88
C GLY A 119 -6.95 2.89 24.08
N CYS A 120 -7.48 3.03 25.29
CA CYS A 120 -8.86 2.72 25.62
C CYS A 120 -9.62 3.99 26.00
N SER A 121 -10.89 4.07 25.59
CA SER A 121 -11.75 5.20 25.93
C SER A 121 -13.22 4.80 25.91
N THR A 122 -13.92 5.09 27.02
CA THR A 122 -15.38 5.29 27.15
C THR A 122 -15.75 5.43 28.64
N GLY A 123 -15.00 4.75 29.52
CA GLY A 123 -15.20 4.75 30.95
C GLY A 123 -14.58 5.96 31.65
N THR A 124 -14.29 5.77 32.94
CA THR A 124 -13.44 6.69 33.71
C THR A 124 -11.96 6.50 33.34
N PRO A 125 -11.07 7.49 33.57
CA PRO A 125 -9.65 7.34 33.27
C PRO A 125 -8.99 6.12 33.94
N ALA A 126 -9.47 5.72 35.12
CA ALA A 126 -9.02 4.52 35.81
C ALA A 126 -9.47 3.24 35.08
N GLN A 127 -10.75 3.15 34.69
CA GLN A 127 -11.27 2.02 33.92
C GLN A 127 -10.61 1.89 32.55
N ASP A 128 -10.38 3.02 31.86
CA ASP A 128 -9.67 3.03 30.58
C ASP A 128 -8.24 2.48 30.74
N THR A 129 -7.54 2.88 31.81
CA THR A 129 -6.19 2.39 32.12
C THR A 129 -6.19 0.91 32.48
N GLU A 130 -7.16 0.47 33.28
CA GLU A 130 -7.31 -0.94 33.69
C GLU A 130 -7.54 -1.86 32.48
N VAL A 131 -8.38 -1.43 31.53
CA VAL A 131 -8.62 -2.19 30.29
C VAL A 131 -7.38 -2.20 29.39
N ALA A 132 -6.73 -1.05 29.20
CA ALA A 132 -5.51 -0.97 28.41
C ALA A 132 -4.39 -1.85 29.00
N GLN A 133 -4.25 -1.89 30.33
CA GLN A 133 -3.27 -2.70 31.03
C GLN A 133 -3.48 -4.20 30.79
N ALA A 134 -4.73 -4.68 30.76
CA ALA A 134 -5.01 -6.08 30.44
C ALA A 134 -4.50 -6.46 29.03
N GLY A 135 -4.60 -5.55 28.07
CA GLY A 135 -4.01 -5.73 26.74
C GLY A 135 -2.48 -5.78 26.76
N ILE A 136 -1.83 -4.92 27.57
CA ILE A 136 -0.36 -4.93 27.75
C ILE A 136 0.08 -6.27 28.35
N ASP A 137 -0.58 -6.71 29.42
CA ASP A 137 -0.24 -7.94 30.13
C ASP A 137 -0.33 -9.16 29.20
N ALA A 138 -1.38 -9.24 28.37
CA ALA A 138 -1.53 -10.29 27.37
C ALA A 138 -0.39 -10.33 26.35
N VAL A 139 0.07 -9.16 25.86
CA VAL A 139 1.23 -9.08 24.95
C VAL A 139 2.51 -9.54 25.66
N GLN A 140 2.72 -9.12 26.91
CA GLN A 140 3.90 -9.50 27.69
C GLN A 140 3.93 -11.01 27.97
N GLU A 141 2.80 -11.64 28.25
CA GLU A 141 2.71 -13.09 28.42
C GLU A 141 3.12 -13.86 27.15
N ILE A 142 2.71 -13.38 25.97
CA ILE A 142 3.08 -14.00 24.69
C ILE A 142 4.58 -13.90 24.46
N VAL A 143 5.18 -12.74 24.75
CA VAL A 143 6.62 -12.53 24.63
C VAL A 143 7.38 -13.47 25.57
N LYS A 144 6.95 -13.58 26.84
CA LYS A 144 7.53 -14.50 27.83
C LYS A 144 7.42 -15.97 27.39
N LYS A 145 6.28 -16.38 26.83
CA LYS A 145 6.07 -17.74 26.31
C LYS A 145 7.01 -18.05 25.13
N LYS A 146 7.17 -17.11 24.20
CA LYS A 146 8.13 -17.25 23.08
C LYS A 146 9.59 -17.31 23.53
N GLN A 147 9.96 -16.53 24.54
CA GLN A 147 11.32 -16.55 25.13
C GLN A 147 11.58 -17.85 25.91
N SER A 148 10.55 -18.47 26.49
CA SER A 148 10.66 -19.69 27.30
C SER A 148 10.59 -21.00 26.49
N GLN A 149 10.11 -20.96 25.24
CA GLN A 149 10.03 -22.13 24.33
C GLN A 149 10.59 -21.77 22.94
N PRO A 150 11.92 -21.70 22.77
CA PRO A 150 12.51 -21.40 21.47
C PRO A 150 12.46 -22.55 20.44
N ASN A 151 11.99 -23.76 20.80
CA ASN A 151 12.24 -24.98 20.02
C ASN A 151 11.08 -26.00 19.92
N GLU A 152 9.82 -25.56 19.86
CA GLU A 152 8.72 -26.42 19.40
C GLU A 152 7.82 -25.62 18.46
N ILE A 153 8.12 -25.71 17.16
CA ILE A 153 7.20 -25.88 16.03
C ILE A 153 8.13 -26.18 14.85
N GLU A 154 8.44 -27.45 14.68
CA GLU A 154 8.80 -28.01 13.38
C GLU A 154 7.68 -28.98 12.99
N VAL A 155 7.41 -29.04 11.68
CA VAL A 155 6.49 -29.94 10.96
C VAL A 155 5.00 -29.52 10.84
N VAL A 156 4.70 -28.66 9.87
CA VAL A 156 3.91 -29.09 8.69
C VAL A 156 4.56 -28.48 7.45
N ALA A 157 5.05 -29.36 6.58
CA ALA A 157 5.68 -29.02 5.32
C ALA A 157 4.62 -28.80 4.23
N GLU A 158 4.72 -27.70 3.50
CA GLU A 158 4.40 -27.66 2.08
C GLU A 158 5.62 -27.12 1.35
N ALA A 159 6.27 -28.01 0.60
CA ALA A 159 7.48 -27.73 -0.14
C ALA A 159 7.17 -26.93 -1.42
N VAL A 160 7.79 -25.76 -1.56
CA VAL A 160 7.94 -25.08 -2.85
C VAL A 160 9.39 -25.27 -3.29
N PRO A 161 9.67 -25.88 -4.45
CA PRO A 161 11.05 -26.14 -4.87
C PRO A 161 11.74 -24.85 -5.31
N THR A 162 12.83 -24.50 -4.63
CA THR A 162 13.77 -23.44 -5.03
C THR A 162 14.55 -23.88 -6.26
N ARG A 163 14.29 -23.23 -7.40
CA ARG A 163 15.15 -23.30 -8.60
C ARG A 163 16.19 -22.18 -8.51
N GLY A 164 17.44 -22.52 -8.82
CA GLY A 164 18.64 -21.73 -8.59
C GLY A 164 18.58 -20.29 -9.13
N ILE A 165 19.12 -19.38 -8.32
CA ILE A 165 19.36 -17.98 -8.68
C ILE A 165 20.60 -17.96 -9.58
N MET A 166 20.40 -17.76 -10.87
CA MET A 166 21.44 -17.23 -11.76
C MET A 166 21.32 -15.70 -11.74
N ASP A 167 22.47 -15.05 -11.62
CA ASP A 167 22.64 -13.59 -11.58
C ASP A 167 21.88 -12.88 -12.73
N ALA A 168 21.07 -11.89 -12.37
CA ALA A 168 20.44 -10.95 -13.31
C ALA A 168 21.00 -9.53 -13.08
N PRO A 169 21.24 -8.75 -14.14
CA PRO A 169 22.04 -7.54 -14.06
C PRO A 169 21.29 -6.35 -13.45
N ALA A 170 22.06 -5.47 -12.83
CA ALA A 170 21.60 -4.24 -12.20
C ALA A 170 20.93 -3.29 -13.21
N SER A 171 19.61 -3.13 -13.11
CA SER A 171 18.88 -2.00 -13.67
C SER A 171 18.08 -1.36 -12.55
N ARG A 172 18.66 -0.32 -11.94
CA ARG A 172 17.95 0.60 -11.04
C ARG A 172 17.41 1.74 -11.89
N SER A 173 16.18 1.60 -12.38
CA SER A 173 15.39 2.77 -12.73
C SER A 173 14.90 3.41 -11.43
N PRO A 174 15.15 4.70 -11.17
CA PRO A 174 14.57 5.38 -10.01
C PRO A 174 13.06 5.46 -10.20
N SER A 175 12.31 5.12 -9.14
CA SER A 175 10.87 5.38 -9.10
C SER A 175 10.62 6.86 -9.44
N PRO A 176 9.63 7.17 -10.29
CA PRO A 176 9.32 8.56 -10.58
C PRO A 176 8.92 9.28 -9.28
N PRO A 177 9.27 10.56 -9.11
CA PRO A 177 8.83 11.34 -7.97
C PRO A 177 7.29 11.36 -7.92
N PRO A 178 6.68 11.39 -6.73
CA PRO A 178 5.23 11.51 -6.61
C PRO A 178 4.76 12.76 -7.34
N ASP A 179 3.72 12.62 -8.15
CA ASP A 179 3.14 13.74 -8.90
C ASP A 179 2.81 14.88 -7.93
N ALA A 180 3.21 16.10 -8.30
CA ALA A 180 2.88 17.30 -7.54
C ALA A 180 1.35 17.38 -7.35
N PRO A 181 0.85 17.81 -6.17
CA PRO A 181 -0.58 17.98 -5.96
C PRO A 181 -1.11 18.97 -6.99
N VAL A 182 -1.85 18.46 -7.97
CA VAL A 182 -2.49 19.28 -8.99
C VAL A 182 -3.50 20.13 -8.24
N ALA A 183 -3.26 21.44 -8.18
CA ALA A 183 -4.23 22.38 -7.62
C ALA A 183 -5.57 22.11 -8.31
N SER A 184 -6.55 21.58 -7.58
CA SER A 184 -7.84 21.23 -8.15
C SER A 184 -8.51 22.53 -8.55
N THR A 185 -8.47 22.87 -9.84
CA THR A 185 -9.17 24.06 -10.33
C THR A 185 -10.64 23.96 -9.91
N PRO A 186 -11.21 25.01 -9.28
CA PRO A 186 -12.60 24.97 -8.85
C PRO A 186 -13.54 24.69 -10.03
N GLY A 187 -14.31 23.61 -9.94
CA GLY A 187 -15.36 23.31 -10.90
C GLY A 187 -16.56 24.26 -10.75
N PRO A 188 -17.56 24.16 -11.63
CA PRO A 188 -18.69 25.10 -11.69
C PRO A 188 -19.43 25.22 -10.35
N ARG A 189 -19.60 24.12 -9.62
CA ARG A 189 -20.25 24.11 -8.31
C ARG A 189 -19.40 24.66 -7.19
N ALA A 190 -18.10 24.40 -7.21
CA ALA A 190 -17.16 24.97 -6.24
C ALA A 190 -17.09 26.50 -6.42
N THR A 191 -17.01 26.98 -7.66
CA THR A 191 -17.07 28.41 -7.99
C THR A 191 -18.42 29.03 -7.59
N ALA A 192 -19.53 28.32 -7.79
CA ALA A 192 -20.84 28.79 -7.34
C ALA A 192 -20.91 28.92 -5.81
N LEU A 193 -20.36 27.97 -5.05
CA LEU A 193 -20.30 28.02 -3.59
C LEU A 193 -19.49 29.24 -3.12
N GLN A 194 -18.30 29.46 -3.69
CA GLN A 194 -17.46 30.62 -3.39
C GLN A 194 -18.19 31.93 -3.67
N LYS A 195 -18.87 32.02 -4.82
CA LYS A 195 -19.67 33.20 -5.19
C LYS A 195 -20.82 33.47 -4.22
N VAL A 196 -21.50 32.43 -3.73
CA VAL A 196 -22.58 32.57 -2.72
C VAL A 196 -22.01 33.09 -1.41
N PHE A 197 -20.87 32.57 -0.96
CA PHE A 197 -20.20 33.04 0.24
C PHE A 197 -19.76 34.51 0.13
N GLU A 198 -19.08 34.87 -0.95
CA GLU A 198 -18.68 36.26 -1.22
C GLU A 198 -19.88 37.21 -1.25
N GLY A 199 -20.97 36.78 -1.89
CA GLY A 199 -22.22 37.55 -1.94
C GLY A 199 -22.82 37.77 -0.56
N ALA A 200 -22.89 36.73 0.28
CA ALA A 200 -23.43 36.79 1.63
C ALA A 200 -22.55 37.64 2.57
N LEU A 201 -21.23 37.51 2.49
CA LEU A 201 -20.28 38.30 3.27
C LEU A 201 -20.36 39.78 2.86
N SER A 202 -20.39 40.06 1.56
CA SER A 202 -20.55 41.42 1.03
C SER A 202 -21.87 42.06 1.48
N ALA A 203 -22.98 41.32 1.43
CA ALA A 203 -24.27 41.80 1.90
C ALA A 203 -24.26 42.11 3.41
N SER A 204 -23.63 41.25 4.21
CA SER A 204 -23.52 41.42 5.66
C SER A 204 -22.68 42.65 6.03
N LEU A 205 -21.54 42.85 5.36
CA LEU A 205 -20.69 44.03 5.57
C LEU A 205 -21.38 45.32 5.13
N LYS A 206 -22.17 45.29 4.04
CA LYS A 206 -22.95 46.44 3.56
C LYS A 206 -24.07 46.84 4.53
N ALA A 207 -24.65 45.88 5.25
CA ALA A 207 -25.65 46.18 6.29
C ALA A 207 -25.05 46.96 7.47
N HIS A 208 -23.76 46.75 7.76
CA HIS A 208 -23.01 47.44 8.80
C HIS A 208 -22.46 48.79 8.33
N THR A 209 -23.36 49.75 8.08
CA THR A 209 -22.98 51.12 7.68
C THR A 209 -22.44 51.93 8.86
N TYR A 210 -21.54 52.88 8.57
CA TYR A 210 -21.03 53.81 9.58
C TYR A 210 -22.14 54.62 10.26
N SER A 211 -23.20 54.96 9.52
CA SER A 211 -24.38 55.65 10.07
C SER A 211 -25.07 54.82 11.16
N ASN A 212 -25.32 53.53 10.91
CA ASN A 212 -25.91 52.64 11.90
C ASN A 212 -24.97 52.37 13.09
N PHE A 213 -23.67 52.34 12.85
CA PHE A 213 -22.67 52.10 13.90
C PHE A 213 -22.49 53.31 14.82
N SER A 214 -22.39 54.51 14.26
CA SER A 214 -22.18 55.75 15.02
C SER A 214 -23.37 56.13 15.91
N THR A 215 -24.60 55.76 15.53
CA THR A 215 -25.79 55.98 16.38
C THR A 215 -25.77 55.15 17.66
N CYS A 216 -25.10 53.99 17.67
CA CYS A 216 -24.90 53.18 18.89
C CYS A 216 -23.87 53.79 19.86
N PHE A 217 -23.02 54.72 19.40
CA PHE A 217 -21.95 55.35 20.19
C PHE A 217 -22.01 56.88 20.07
N PRO A 218 -23.08 57.53 20.60
CA PRO A 218 -23.32 58.96 20.39
C PRO A 218 -22.25 59.86 21.03
N THR A 219 -21.71 59.47 22.21
CA THR A 219 -20.69 60.26 22.91
C THR A 219 -19.35 60.26 22.16
N PRO A 220 -18.76 59.10 21.79
CA PRO A 220 -17.54 59.07 20.98
C PRO A 220 -17.72 59.70 19.59
N ALA A 221 -18.86 59.47 18.92
CA ALA A 221 -19.12 60.03 17.60
C ALA A 221 -19.12 61.57 17.58
N ARG A 222 -19.53 62.21 18.70
CA ARG A 222 -19.55 63.67 18.84
C ARG A 222 -18.18 64.27 19.16
N HIS A 223 -17.37 63.57 19.96
CA HIS A 223 -16.10 64.11 20.48
C HIS A 223 -14.87 63.70 19.65
N CYS A 224 -14.92 62.56 18.95
CA CYS A 224 -13.83 62.04 18.15
C CYS A 224 -14.32 61.23 16.92
N PRO A 225 -14.98 61.87 15.94
CA PRO A 225 -15.56 61.18 14.77
C PRO A 225 -14.53 60.40 13.94
N GLY A 226 -13.32 60.94 13.76
CA GLY A 226 -12.27 60.25 12.98
C GLY A 226 -11.78 58.95 13.64
N ALA A 227 -11.74 58.89 14.97
CA ALA A 227 -11.31 57.70 15.69
C ALA A 227 -12.35 56.58 15.58
N ILE A 228 -13.65 56.91 15.67
CA ILE A 228 -14.71 55.91 15.56
C ILE A 228 -14.89 55.40 14.12
N GLU A 229 -14.67 56.25 13.12
CA GLU A 229 -14.64 55.85 11.72
C GLU A 229 -13.49 54.87 11.43
N GLN A 230 -12.30 55.13 11.99
CA GLN A 230 -11.17 54.19 11.91
C GLN A 230 -11.48 52.86 12.59
N VAL A 231 -12.10 52.87 13.78
CA VAL A 231 -12.48 51.64 14.49
C VAL A 231 -13.52 50.84 13.69
N TRP A 232 -14.53 51.50 13.13
CA TRP A 232 -15.53 50.87 12.27
C TRP A 232 -14.89 50.23 11.03
N GLY A 233 -13.99 50.96 10.35
CA GLY A 233 -13.25 50.47 9.19
C GLY A 233 -12.37 49.27 9.53
N ALA A 234 -11.64 49.34 10.64
CA ALA A 234 -10.79 48.25 11.13
C ALA A 234 -11.61 47.01 11.52
N LEU A 235 -12.76 47.19 12.17
CA LEU A 235 -13.66 46.10 12.52
C LEU A 235 -14.21 45.39 11.28
N ASN A 236 -14.74 46.14 10.32
CA ASN A 236 -15.27 45.59 9.08
C ASN A 236 -14.17 44.91 8.24
N GLY A 237 -12.97 45.50 8.18
CA GLY A 237 -11.81 44.92 7.50
C GLY A 237 -11.40 43.60 8.13
N ARG A 238 -11.21 43.58 9.45
CA ARG A 238 -10.82 42.37 10.18
C ARG A 238 -11.89 41.28 10.10
N LEU A 239 -13.17 41.63 10.23
CA LEU A 239 -14.27 40.67 10.08
C LEU A 239 -14.26 40.03 8.69
N LYS A 240 -14.04 40.82 7.64
CA LYS A 240 -13.92 40.31 6.27
C LYS A 240 -12.74 39.34 6.13
N GLU A 241 -11.57 39.74 6.59
CA GLU A 241 -10.34 38.94 6.50
C GLU A 241 -10.46 37.61 7.25
N GLU A 242 -10.93 37.66 8.51
CA GLU A 242 -11.10 36.47 9.34
C GLU A 242 -12.14 35.53 8.73
N CYS A 243 -13.31 36.03 8.31
CA CYS A 243 -14.34 35.20 7.66
C CYS A 243 -13.83 34.53 6.39
N THR A 244 -13.11 35.26 5.53
CA THR A 244 -12.53 34.68 4.30
C THR A 244 -11.49 33.62 4.63
N ARG A 245 -10.59 33.89 5.57
CA ARG A 245 -9.53 32.94 5.98
C ARG A 245 -10.12 31.66 6.55
N GLU A 246 -11.08 31.75 7.46
CA GLU A 246 -11.74 30.58 8.05
C GLU A 246 -12.50 29.79 6.97
N PHE A 247 -13.14 30.47 6.02
CA PHE A 247 -13.81 29.80 4.90
C PHE A 247 -12.82 29.02 4.03
N GLU A 248 -11.68 29.62 3.66
CA GLU A 248 -10.62 28.95 2.91
C GLU A 248 -10.06 27.74 3.68
N GLN A 249 -9.78 27.90 4.97
CA GLN A 249 -9.32 26.80 5.83
C GLN A 249 -10.33 25.64 5.85
N ILE A 250 -11.62 25.92 5.97
CA ILE A 250 -12.67 24.89 5.95
C ILE A 250 -12.73 24.18 4.59
N LEU A 251 -12.56 24.91 3.49
CA LEU A 251 -12.55 24.32 2.15
C LEU A 251 -11.38 23.34 1.97
N GLU A 252 -10.21 23.69 2.51
CA GLU A 252 -9.00 22.84 2.48
C GLU A 252 -9.15 21.63 3.39
N ASP A 253 -9.47 21.83 4.68
CA ASP A 253 -9.56 20.78 5.69
C ASP A 253 -10.54 19.67 5.30
N ARG A 254 -11.66 20.07 4.67
CA ARG A 254 -12.71 19.14 4.25
C ARG A 254 -12.59 18.71 2.80
N ARG A 255 -11.54 19.16 2.08
CA ARG A 255 -11.33 18.89 0.65
C ARG A 255 -12.58 19.12 -0.19
N VAL A 256 -13.27 20.22 0.07
CA VAL A 256 -14.61 20.48 -0.50
C VAL A 256 -14.54 20.61 -2.02
N VAL A 257 -13.50 21.27 -2.54
CA VAL A 257 -13.32 21.49 -3.98
C VAL A 257 -13.17 20.15 -4.72
N ASP A 258 -12.34 19.24 -4.20
CA ASP A 258 -12.19 17.89 -4.73
C ASP A 258 -13.51 17.12 -4.74
N GLY A 259 -14.24 17.15 -3.61
CA GLY A 259 -15.52 16.47 -3.47
C GLY A 259 -16.60 17.00 -4.43
N LEU A 260 -16.70 18.32 -4.58
CA LEU A 260 -17.63 18.95 -5.51
C LEU A 260 -17.26 18.65 -6.97
N ASN A 261 -15.96 18.64 -7.30
CA ASN A 261 -15.49 18.28 -8.63
C ASN A 261 -15.77 16.80 -8.96
N GLN A 262 -15.58 15.88 -8.01
CA GLN A 262 -15.95 14.48 -8.17
C GLN A 262 -17.46 14.32 -8.37
N TRP A 263 -18.25 15.06 -7.61
CA TRP A 263 -19.70 15.04 -7.73
C TRP A 263 -20.17 15.54 -9.10
N GLU A 264 -19.57 16.61 -9.64
CA GLU A 264 -19.85 17.07 -11.01
C GLU A 264 -19.53 15.99 -12.05
N LYS A 265 -18.42 15.26 -11.92
CA LYS A 265 -18.11 14.13 -12.82
C LYS A 265 -19.19 13.06 -12.80
N VAL A 266 -19.71 12.71 -11.62
CA VAL A 266 -20.79 11.73 -11.46
C VAL A 266 -22.09 12.23 -12.09
N VAL A 267 -22.42 13.51 -11.93
CA VAL A 267 -23.59 14.12 -12.55
C VAL A 267 -23.48 14.12 -14.08
N ASP A 268 -22.32 14.48 -14.63
CA ASP A 268 -22.07 14.47 -16.06
C ASP A 268 -22.17 13.06 -16.65
N GLU A 269 -21.63 12.06 -15.94
CA GLU A 269 -21.76 10.67 -16.35
C GLU A 269 -23.23 10.21 -16.33
N ALA A 270 -23.98 10.57 -15.28
CA ALA A 270 -25.40 10.26 -15.19
C ALA A 270 -26.21 10.92 -16.32
N ARG A 271 -25.91 12.18 -16.68
CA ARG A 271 -26.52 12.86 -17.84
C ARG A 271 -26.22 12.13 -19.14
N LYS A 272 -24.96 11.77 -19.39
CA LYS A 272 -24.56 11.00 -20.58
C LYS A 272 -25.27 9.66 -20.67
N ARG A 273 -25.46 8.96 -19.54
CA ARG A 273 -26.20 7.69 -19.50
C ARG A 273 -27.68 7.90 -19.82
N ARG A 274 -28.32 8.91 -19.23
CA ARG A 274 -29.71 9.26 -19.53
C ARG A 274 -29.89 9.61 -21.01
N ASP A 275 -28.99 10.38 -21.59
CA ASP A 275 -29.09 10.81 -22.98
C ASP A 275 -28.82 9.65 -23.98
N ARG A 276 -28.18 8.55 -23.53
CA ARG A 276 -27.96 7.31 -24.30
C ARG A 276 -29.06 6.26 -24.09
N ALA A 277 -29.91 6.41 -23.09
CA ALA A 277 -30.91 5.42 -22.73
C ALA A 277 -32.00 5.33 -23.82
N VAL A 278 -32.39 4.11 -24.17
CA VAL A 278 -33.45 3.83 -25.15
C VAL A 278 -34.79 3.65 -24.41
N GLU A 279 -35.89 4.09 -25.00
CA GLU A 279 -37.24 3.91 -24.45
C GLU A 279 -37.53 2.43 -24.18
N GLY A 280 -37.75 2.07 -22.92
CA GLY A 280 -38.02 0.70 -22.48
C GLY A 280 -36.90 0.02 -21.66
N GLU A 281 -35.73 0.63 -21.52
CA GLU A 281 -34.70 0.12 -20.60
C GLU A 281 -35.13 0.26 -19.14
N ILE A 282 -35.06 -0.85 -18.40
CA ILE A 282 -35.38 -0.88 -16.97
C ILE A 282 -34.31 -0.05 -16.25
N PRO A 283 -34.69 1.00 -15.50
CA PRO A 283 -33.71 1.80 -14.75
C PRO A 283 -32.96 0.90 -13.77
N GLN A 284 -31.63 1.04 -13.76
CA GLN A 284 -30.80 0.30 -12.82
C GLN A 284 -31.28 0.54 -11.39
N ARG A 285 -31.34 -0.54 -10.60
CA ARG A 285 -31.74 -0.47 -9.19
C ARG A 285 -30.90 0.59 -8.46
N PRO A 286 -31.51 1.41 -7.60
CA PRO A 286 -30.76 2.39 -6.83
C PRO A 286 -29.66 1.71 -6.02
N LEU A 287 -28.47 2.31 -5.97
CA LEU A 287 -27.30 1.74 -5.28
C LEU A 287 -27.59 1.35 -3.81
N HIS A 288 -28.49 2.07 -3.13
CA HIS A 288 -28.88 1.79 -1.75
C HIS A 288 -29.78 0.55 -1.57
N THR A 289 -30.23 -0.06 -2.67
CA THR A 289 -31.03 -1.29 -2.69
C THR A 289 -30.19 -2.54 -2.99
N LEU A 290 -28.90 -2.36 -3.25
CA LEU A 290 -27.96 -3.47 -3.46
C LEU A 290 -27.56 -4.09 -2.12
N SER A 291 -27.40 -5.41 -2.11
CA SER A 291 -26.90 -6.15 -0.97
C SER A 291 -25.40 -5.85 -0.71
N PRO A 292 -24.89 -6.09 0.52
CA PRO A 292 -23.48 -5.93 0.83
C PRO A 292 -22.55 -6.76 -0.09
N GLU A 293 -22.98 -7.95 -0.50
CA GLU A 293 -22.21 -8.84 -1.38
C GLU A 293 -22.13 -8.30 -2.80
N GLU A 294 -23.24 -7.77 -3.33
CA GLU A 294 -23.27 -7.14 -4.66
C GLU A 294 -22.39 -5.88 -4.70
N LEU A 295 -22.41 -5.06 -3.65
CA LEU A 295 -21.55 -3.88 -3.54
C LEU A 295 -20.06 -4.25 -3.47
N TYR A 296 -19.74 -5.27 -2.67
CA TYR A 296 -18.37 -5.78 -2.53
C TYR A 296 -17.85 -6.34 -3.86
N THR A 297 -18.66 -7.15 -4.53
CA THR A 297 -18.31 -7.76 -5.81
C THR A 297 -18.15 -6.69 -6.89
N ALA A 298 -19.09 -5.75 -7.00
CA ALA A 298 -19.00 -4.65 -7.96
C ALA A 298 -17.75 -3.78 -7.76
N HIS A 299 -17.34 -3.53 -6.52
CA HIS A 299 -16.12 -2.77 -6.22
C HIS A 299 -14.85 -3.54 -6.57
N LEU A 300 -14.81 -4.86 -6.31
CA LEU A 300 -13.63 -5.68 -6.58
C LEU A 300 -13.47 -6.07 -8.04
N THR A 301 -14.57 -6.21 -8.77
CA THR A 301 -14.58 -6.66 -10.17
C THR A 301 -13.61 -5.88 -11.08
N PRO A 302 -13.55 -4.53 -11.08
CA PRO A 302 -12.58 -3.81 -11.94
C PRO A 302 -11.11 -4.12 -11.59
N TYR A 303 -10.78 -4.31 -10.32
CA TYR A 303 -9.43 -4.69 -9.90
C TYR A 303 -9.08 -6.12 -10.33
N LEU A 304 -10.02 -7.05 -10.11
CA LEU A 304 -9.85 -8.43 -10.53
C LEU A 304 -9.72 -8.55 -12.05
N LEU A 305 -10.55 -7.83 -12.81
CA LEU A 305 -10.47 -7.80 -14.27
C LEU A 305 -9.11 -7.30 -14.74
N LYS A 306 -8.62 -6.20 -14.17
CA LYS A 306 -7.30 -5.66 -14.49
C LYS A 306 -6.19 -6.69 -14.22
N GLU A 307 -6.20 -7.31 -13.04
CA GLU A 307 -5.21 -8.34 -12.69
C GLU A 307 -5.32 -9.57 -13.61
N THR A 308 -6.54 -9.97 -13.98
CA THR A 308 -6.73 -11.09 -14.92
C THR A 308 -6.20 -10.77 -16.31
N GLU A 309 -6.40 -9.55 -16.83
CA GLU A 309 -5.83 -9.12 -18.12
C GLU A 309 -4.30 -9.10 -18.07
N GLU A 310 -3.71 -8.60 -16.98
CA GLU A 310 -2.25 -8.60 -16.81
C GLU A 310 -1.68 -10.03 -16.76
N LEU A 311 -2.33 -10.93 -16.03
CA LEU A 311 -1.94 -12.34 -15.97
C LEU A 311 -2.10 -13.05 -17.31
N GLN A 312 -3.22 -12.84 -18.01
CA GLN A 312 -3.46 -13.40 -19.34
C GLN A 312 -2.39 -12.94 -20.34
N THR A 313 -2.02 -11.65 -20.29
CA THR A 313 -0.95 -11.10 -21.13
C THR A 313 0.40 -11.78 -20.84
N LYS A 314 0.74 -11.99 -19.56
CA LYS A 314 1.96 -12.70 -19.16
C LYS A 314 1.97 -14.16 -19.61
N VAL A 315 0.84 -14.86 -19.45
CA VAL A 315 0.68 -16.25 -19.90
C VAL A 315 0.84 -16.34 -21.41
N HIS A 316 0.21 -15.44 -22.16
CA HIS A 316 0.31 -15.42 -23.61
C HIS A 316 1.75 -15.19 -24.07
N LYS A 317 2.45 -14.23 -23.45
CA LYS A 317 3.87 -13.98 -23.74
C LYS A 317 4.73 -15.22 -23.48
N SER A 318 4.56 -15.88 -22.34
CA SER A 318 5.31 -17.09 -22.01
C SER A 318 5.00 -18.25 -22.97
N GLN A 319 3.75 -18.41 -23.41
CA GLN A 319 3.38 -19.41 -24.41
C GLN A 319 4.05 -19.12 -25.77
N GLN A 320 4.08 -17.87 -26.21
CA GLN A 320 4.79 -17.48 -27.43
C GLN A 320 6.30 -17.77 -27.35
N GLU A 321 6.93 -17.46 -26.21
CA GLU A 321 8.35 -17.77 -25.97
C GLU A 321 8.61 -19.29 -26.02
N ASN A 322 7.75 -20.09 -25.39
CA ASN A 322 7.86 -21.55 -25.43
C ASN A 322 7.73 -22.10 -26.85
N LEU A 323 6.81 -21.57 -27.66
CA LEU A 323 6.66 -21.97 -29.06
C LEU A 323 7.93 -21.65 -29.86
N MET A 324 8.55 -20.48 -29.65
CA MET A 324 9.83 -20.14 -30.29
C MET A 324 10.96 -21.08 -29.88
N VAL A 325 11.05 -21.43 -28.60
CA VAL A 325 12.07 -22.37 -28.09
C VAL A 325 11.87 -23.77 -28.67
N ILE A 326 10.63 -24.27 -28.72
CA ILE A 326 10.31 -25.56 -29.33
C ILE A 326 10.70 -25.56 -30.82
N GLY A 327 10.42 -24.47 -31.54
CA GLY A 327 10.86 -24.30 -32.93
C GLY A 327 12.36 -24.47 -33.09
N LYS A 328 13.16 -23.76 -32.29
CA LYS A 328 14.62 -23.88 -32.29
C LYS A 328 15.12 -25.29 -31.96
N ILE A 329 14.51 -25.96 -30.99
CA ILE A 329 14.87 -27.34 -30.61
C ILE A 329 14.65 -28.28 -31.80
N ASN A 330 13.54 -28.12 -32.52
CA ASN A 330 13.24 -28.96 -33.69
C ASN A 330 14.20 -28.71 -34.85
N GLU A 331 14.53 -27.45 -35.12
CA GLU A 331 15.55 -27.07 -36.12
C GLU A 331 16.92 -27.68 -35.78
N GLN A 332 17.36 -27.55 -34.53
CA GLN A 332 18.62 -28.12 -34.07
C GLN A 332 18.63 -29.65 -34.15
N ARG A 333 17.52 -30.32 -33.80
CA ARG A 333 17.40 -31.78 -33.94
C ARG A 333 17.53 -32.22 -35.40
N ALA A 334 16.87 -31.51 -36.33
CA ALA A 334 16.97 -31.80 -37.76
C ALA A 334 18.39 -31.58 -38.29
N GLU A 335 19.09 -30.55 -37.81
CA GLU A 335 20.49 -30.31 -38.16
C GLU A 335 21.41 -31.43 -37.64
N ILE A 336 21.23 -31.86 -36.39
CA ILE A 336 22.00 -32.97 -35.79
C ILE A 336 21.79 -34.25 -36.60
N GLU A 337 20.54 -34.59 -36.96
CA GLU A 337 20.24 -35.76 -37.78
C GLU A 337 20.93 -35.68 -39.16
N ARG A 338 20.94 -34.50 -39.79
CA ARG A 338 21.62 -34.29 -41.06
C ARG A 338 23.13 -34.47 -40.95
N LEU A 339 23.74 -33.94 -39.89
CA LEU A 339 25.17 -34.08 -39.63
C LEU A 339 25.56 -35.54 -39.32
N LEU A 340 24.73 -36.25 -38.55
CA LEU A 340 24.94 -37.67 -38.25
C LEU A 340 24.89 -38.52 -39.52
N ASN A 341 23.88 -38.32 -40.38
CA ASN A 341 23.79 -39.01 -41.66
C ASN A 341 24.99 -38.69 -42.57
N GLY A 342 25.46 -37.43 -42.56
CA GLY A 342 26.67 -37.03 -43.27
C GLY A 342 27.92 -37.76 -42.76
N LEU A 343 28.08 -37.85 -41.44
CA LEU A 343 29.19 -38.58 -40.82
C LEU A 343 29.13 -40.08 -41.14
N GLU A 344 27.94 -40.69 -41.10
CA GLU A 344 27.75 -42.09 -41.45
C GLU A 344 28.16 -42.39 -42.90
N ASN A 345 27.85 -41.48 -43.83
CA ASN A 345 28.30 -41.60 -45.21
C ASN A 345 29.83 -41.49 -45.34
N VAL A 346 30.46 -40.54 -44.64
CA VAL A 346 31.92 -40.40 -44.64
C VAL A 346 32.60 -41.64 -44.05
N VAL A 347 32.04 -42.22 -42.97
CA VAL A 347 32.54 -43.46 -42.39
C VAL A 347 32.45 -44.60 -43.41
N LYS A 348 31.32 -44.75 -44.11
CA LYS A 348 31.17 -45.72 -45.19
C LYS A 348 32.18 -45.51 -46.33
N ASP A 349 32.44 -44.28 -46.74
CA ASP A 349 33.40 -43.97 -47.79
C ASP A 349 34.84 -44.34 -47.36
N VAL A 350 35.19 -44.09 -46.10
CA VAL A 350 36.49 -44.48 -45.54
C VAL A 350 36.61 -46.01 -45.45
N GLU A 351 35.58 -46.70 -44.96
CA GLU A 351 35.53 -48.16 -44.93
C GLU A 351 35.66 -48.75 -46.34
N GLY A 352 34.92 -48.23 -47.32
CA GLY A 352 35.02 -48.64 -48.72
C GLY A 352 36.40 -48.38 -49.33
N SER A 353 37.04 -47.26 -48.97
CA SER A 353 38.41 -46.95 -49.39
C SER A 353 39.42 -47.92 -48.77
N ILE A 354 39.24 -48.31 -47.50
CA ILE A 354 40.08 -49.32 -46.83
C ILE A 354 39.93 -50.68 -47.51
N ASP A 355 38.71 -51.09 -47.85
CA ASP A 355 38.47 -52.37 -48.53
C ASP A 355 39.01 -52.39 -49.96
N ALA A 356 38.93 -51.26 -50.69
CA ALA A 356 39.57 -51.10 -52.00
C ALA A 356 41.11 -51.15 -51.93
N MET A 357 41.71 -50.60 -50.88
CA MET A 357 43.15 -50.72 -50.63
C MET A 357 43.57 -52.15 -50.30
N ARG A 358 42.76 -52.89 -49.52
CA ARG A 358 43.02 -54.31 -49.23
C ARG A 358 42.94 -55.18 -50.47
N THR A 359 41.91 -55.00 -51.29
CA THR A 359 41.73 -55.76 -52.54
C THR A 359 42.79 -55.41 -53.60
N SER A 360 43.25 -54.16 -53.68
CA SER A 360 44.37 -53.80 -54.56
C SER A 360 45.72 -54.34 -54.09
N GLN A 361 45.97 -54.41 -52.78
CA GLN A 361 47.14 -55.12 -52.24
C GLN A 361 47.06 -56.63 -52.51
N GLN A 362 45.89 -57.26 -52.34
CA GLN A 362 45.70 -58.68 -52.62
C GLN A 362 45.89 -59.02 -54.10
N THR A 363 45.30 -58.23 -55.00
CA THR A 363 45.48 -58.43 -56.45
C THR A 363 46.89 -58.10 -56.92
N GLY A 364 47.57 -57.12 -56.30
CA GLY A 364 49.00 -56.86 -56.54
C GLY A 364 49.91 -58.01 -56.08
N PHE A 365 49.60 -58.63 -54.94
CA PHE A 365 50.30 -59.82 -54.46
C PHE A 365 50.04 -61.05 -55.34
N ASP A 366 48.80 -61.26 -55.78
CA ASP A 366 48.46 -62.37 -56.68
C ASP A 366 49.07 -62.18 -58.08
N GLY A 367 49.10 -60.95 -58.61
CA GLY A 367 49.78 -60.63 -59.87
C GLY A 367 51.29 -60.87 -59.81
N LEU A 368 51.95 -60.43 -58.73
CA LEU A 368 53.37 -60.74 -58.51
C LEU A 368 53.63 -62.24 -58.36
N ARG A 369 52.68 -62.99 -57.79
CA ARG A 369 52.78 -64.44 -57.62
C ARG A 369 52.64 -65.16 -58.96
N ASP A 370 51.75 -64.70 -59.83
CA ASP A 370 51.58 -65.21 -61.19
C ASP A 370 52.78 -64.88 -62.09
N ASP A 371 53.35 -63.67 -61.97
CA ASP A 371 54.57 -63.27 -62.69
C ASP A 371 55.78 -64.12 -62.27
N VAL A 372 55.94 -64.38 -60.97
CA VAL A 372 56.98 -65.29 -60.45
C VAL A 372 56.77 -66.72 -60.99
N TRP A 373 55.53 -67.19 -61.02
CA TRP A 373 55.19 -68.51 -61.56
C TRP A 373 55.48 -68.62 -63.06
N GLN A 374 55.17 -67.58 -63.86
CA GLN A 374 55.52 -67.54 -65.28
C GLN A 374 57.04 -67.51 -65.50
N MET A 375 57.78 -66.72 -64.72
CA MET A 375 59.25 -66.74 -64.74
C MET A 375 59.81 -68.12 -64.42
N GLU A 376 59.28 -68.82 -63.42
CA GLU A 376 59.70 -70.19 -63.10
C GLU A 376 59.43 -71.17 -64.25
N GLN A 377 58.30 -71.02 -64.96
CA GLN A 377 58.01 -71.83 -66.14
C GLN A 377 58.92 -71.51 -67.33
N GLU A 378 59.26 -70.24 -67.58
CA GLU A 378 60.20 -69.85 -68.63
C GLU A 378 61.62 -70.34 -68.34
N VAL A 379 62.08 -70.22 -67.09
CA VAL A 379 63.38 -70.76 -66.66
C VAL A 379 63.41 -72.29 -66.79
N ALA A 380 62.30 -72.98 -66.51
CA ALA A 380 62.18 -74.42 -66.71
C ALA A 380 62.17 -74.82 -68.19
N ALA A 381 61.56 -74.01 -69.07
CA ALA A 381 61.54 -74.24 -70.52
C ALA A 381 62.90 -74.00 -71.18
N THR A 382 63.71 -73.08 -70.65
CA THR A 382 65.06 -72.76 -71.17
C THR A 382 66.12 -73.81 -70.75
N ARG A 383 65.76 -74.77 -69.88
CA ARG A 383 66.64 -75.83 -69.35
C ARG A 383 66.57 -77.17 -70.10
N ARG A 384 66.01 -77.23 -71.32
CA ARG A 384 65.98 -78.45 -72.16
C ARG A 384 66.78 -78.31 -73.44
#